data_AF-A0A848DQZ6-F1
#
_entry.id   AF-A0A848DQZ6-F1
#
_cell.length_a   1.000
_cell.length_b   1.000
_cell.length_c   1.000
_cell.angle_alpha   90.00
_cell.angle_beta   90.00
_cell.angle_gamma   90.00
#
_symmetry.space_group_name_H-M   'P 1'
#
loop_
_entity.id
_entity.type
_entity.pdbx_description
1 polymer ?
#
loop_
_entity_poly.entity_id
_entity_poly.type
_entity_poly.pdbx_seq_one_letter_code
_entity_poly.pdbx_strand_id
1 'polypeptide(L)' 'MTEQELAERVGSPVDTIREIERNDREPNLDMLFRLAAALGVTPSDLLVGGERPLISADEPRTALAISGSVLR' A
#
# COMPACT_ATOMS: atom_id res chain seq x y z
N MET A 1 1.90 -17.69 10.37
CA MET A 1 2.31 -16.88 11.54
C MET A 1 1.08 -16.18 12.08
N THR A 2 1.08 -15.78 13.34
CA THR A 2 0.02 -14.98 13.95
C THR A 2 0.25 -13.48 13.72
N GLU A 3 -0.78 -12.64 13.89
CA GLU A 3 -0.65 -11.16 13.84
C GLU A 3 0.44 -10.67 14.81
N GLN A 4 0.53 -11.28 16.00
CA GLN A 4 1.52 -10.96 17.03
C GLN A 4 2.95 -11.27 16.56
N GLU A 5 3.17 -12.46 15.98
CA GLU A 5 4.47 -12.86 15.43
C GLU A 5 4.90 -11.95 14.27
N LEU A 6 3.95 -11.53 13.42
CA LEU A 6 4.23 -10.60 12.33
C LEU A 6 4.59 -9.21 12.85
N ALA A 7 3.82 -8.70 13.82
CA ALA A 7 4.05 -7.41 14.47
C ALA A 7 5.45 -7.32 15.09
N GLU A 8 5.89 -8.38 15.77
CA GLU A 8 7.22 -8.48 16.36
C GLU A 8 8.32 -8.47 15.28
N ARG A 9 8.15 -9.21 14.18
CA ARG A 9 9.12 -9.22 13.07
C ARG A 9 9.21 -7.88 12.33
N VAL A 10 8.09 -7.19 12.17
CA VAL A 10 8.00 -5.90 11.46
C VAL A 10 8.45 -4.74 12.34
N GLY A 11 8.42 -4.90 13.67
CA GLY A 11 8.65 -3.83 14.63
C GLY A 11 7.50 -2.82 14.60
N SER A 12 6.26 -3.31 14.66
CA SER A 12 5.03 -2.51 14.63
C SER A 12 4.08 -2.96 15.73
N PRO A 13 3.20 -2.09 16.27
CA PRO A 13 2.11 -2.52 17.14
C PRO A 13 1.21 -3.54 16.43
N VAL A 14 0.74 -4.56 17.17
CA VAL A 14 -0.14 -5.61 16.64
C VAL A 14 -1.45 -5.04 16.10
N ASP A 15 -1.97 -3.97 16.70
CA ASP A 15 -3.19 -3.30 16.23
C ASP A 15 -2.99 -2.67 14.85
N THR A 16 -1.80 -2.13 14.55
CA THR A 16 -1.49 -1.62 13.21
C THR A 16 -1.46 -2.72 12.16
N ILE A 17 -0.91 -3.90 12.49
CA ILE A 17 -0.95 -5.06 11.59
C ILE A 17 -2.40 -5.49 11.35
N ARG A 18 -3.22 -5.56 12.39
CA ARG A 18 -4.63 -5.92 12.30
C ARG A 18 -5.44 -4.94 11.44
N GLU A 19 -5.22 -3.63 11.60
CA GLU A 19 -5.83 -2.60 10.75
C GLU A 19 -5.46 -2.79 9.28
N ILE A 20 -4.18 -3.10 8.99
CA ILE A 20 -3.71 -3.35 7.63
C ILE A 20 -4.35 -4.62 7.04
N GLU A 21 -4.36 -5.74 7.76
CA GLU A 21 -4.95 -7.00 7.26
C GLU A 21 -6.46 -6.91 7.03
N ARG A 22 -7.15 -5.99 7.72
CA ARG A 22 -8.58 -5.72 7.53
C ARG A 22 -8.88 -4.69 6.43
N ASN A 23 -7.86 -4.10 5.82
CA ASN A 23 -7.97 -2.94 4.93
C ASN A 23 -8.58 -1.69 5.59
N ASP A 24 -8.55 -1.60 6.92
CA ASP A 24 -8.93 -0.39 7.66
C ASP A 24 -7.82 0.69 7.54
N ARG A 25 -6.61 0.28 7.16
CA ARG A 25 -5.44 1.14 6.98
C ARG A 25 -4.52 0.65 5.88
N GLU A 26 -4.19 1.54 4.95
CA GLU A 26 -3.13 1.29 3.97
C GLU A 26 -1.73 1.45 4.60
N PRO A 27 -0.80 0.50 4.40
CA PRO A 27 0.59 0.66 4.81
C PRO A 27 1.26 1.78 3.99
N ASN A 28 2.11 2.56 4.65
CA ASN A 28 3.02 3.43 3.91
C ASN A 28 4.14 2.61 3.26
N LEU A 29 4.95 3.26 2.42
CA LEU A 29 5.99 2.58 1.65
C LEU A 29 7.01 1.85 2.53
N ASP A 30 7.44 2.46 3.64
CA ASP A 30 8.34 1.84 4.61
C ASP A 30 7.74 0.57 5.24
N MET A 31 6.48 0.65 5.68
CA MET A 31 5.74 -0.47 6.23
C MET A 31 5.59 -1.60 5.20
N LEU A 32 5.31 -1.27 3.94
CA LEU A 32 5.22 -2.24 2.85
C LEU A 32 6.54 -3.03 2.69
N PHE A 33 7.69 -2.35 2.69
CA PHE A 33 9.00 -3.01 2.61
C PHE A 33 9.28 -3.90 3.82
N ARG A 34 8.95 -3.43 5.04
CA ARG A 34 9.13 -4.22 6.27
C ARG A 34 8.23 -5.46 6.31
N LEU A 35 6.97 -5.33 5.87
CA LEU A 35 6.05 -6.45 5.72
C LEU A 35 6.60 -7.48 4.72
N ALA A 36 7.00 -7.04 3.52
CA ALA A 36 7.55 -7.93 2.50
C ALA A 36 8.79 -8.70 3.02
N ALA A 37 9.71 -7.99 3.69
CA ALA A 37 10.89 -8.61 4.30
C ALA A 37 10.53 -9.64 5.38
N ALA A 38 9.58 -9.33 6.27
CA ALA A 38 9.14 -10.24 7.34
C ALA A 38 8.42 -11.50 6.81
N LEU A 39 7.75 -11.37 5.66
CA LEU A 39 7.02 -12.42 4.97
C LEU A 39 7.91 -13.24 4.00
N GLY A 40 9.10 -12.74 3.67
CA GLY A 40 10.02 -13.39 2.72
C GLY A 40 9.56 -13.29 1.26
N VAL A 41 8.85 -12.22 0.91
CA VAL A 41 8.36 -11.94 -0.45
C VAL A 41 8.87 -10.59 -0.93
N THR A 42 8.61 -10.23 -2.19
CA THR A 42 8.88 -8.89 -2.69
C THR A 42 7.72 -7.94 -2.37
N PRO A 43 7.96 -6.62 -2.25
CA PRO A 43 6.88 -5.64 -2.09
C PRO A 43 5.85 -5.72 -3.22
N SER A 44 6.27 -6.06 -4.44
CA SER A 44 5.38 -6.23 -5.58
C SER A 44 4.40 -7.39 -5.38
N ASP A 45 4.81 -8.48 -4.72
CA ASP A 45 3.92 -9.62 -4.44
C ASP A 45 2.74 -9.22 -3.54
N LEU A 46 2.93 -8.24 -2.65
CA LEU A 46 1.88 -7.71 -1.76
C LEU A 46 0.92 -6.74 -2.47
N LEU A 47 1.29 -6.24 -3.65
CA LEU A 47 0.47 -5.32 -4.45
C LEU A 47 -0.37 -6.05 -5.51
N VAL A 48 -0.09 -7.35 -5.75
CA VAL A 48 -0.85 -8.19 -6.69
C VAL A 48 -2.10 -8.71 -5.99
N GLY A 49 -3.11 -7.86 -5.83
CA GLY A 49 -4.37 -8.26 -5.20
C GLY A 49 -5.20 -7.12 -4.61
N GLY A 50 -4.58 -5.96 -4.36
CA GLY A 50 -5.33 -4.73 -4.06
C GLY A 50 -6.28 -4.41 -5.19
N GLU A 51 -7.44 -3.82 -4.87
CA GLU A 51 -8.36 -3.33 -5.89
C GLU A 51 -7.54 -2.53 -6.89
N ARG A 52 -7.45 -3.02 -8.15
CA ARG A 52 -7.02 -2.14 -9.22
C ARG A 52 -7.98 -0.96 -9.12
N PRO A 53 -7.50 0.29 -9.00
CA PRO A 53 -8.38 1.41 -9.25
C PRO A 53 -9.08 1.07 -10.54
N LEU A 54 -10.42 1.00 -10.49
CA LEU A 54 -11.23 0.86 -11.68
C LEU A 54 -11.02 2.15 -12.47
N ILE A 55 -9.86 2.27 -13.12
CA ILE A 55 -9.72 3.05 -14.32
C ILE A 55 -10.67 2.29 -15.25
N SER A 56 -11.92 2.74 -15.32
CA SER A 56 -12.80 2.31 -16.39
C SER A 56 -11.97 2.45 -17.66
N ALA A 57 -11.93 1.41 -18.49
CA ALA A 57 -11.09 1.37 -19.68
C ALA A 57 -11.43 2.47 -20.72
N ASP A 58 -12.30 3.41 -20.35
CA ASP A 58 -12.87 4.48 -21.16
C ASP A 58 -12.28 5.87 -20.85
N GLU A 59 -11.50 6.04 -19.78
CA GLU A 59 -10.82 7.32 -19.50
C GLU A 59 -9.45 7.37 -20.22
N PRO A 60 -9.26 8.25 -21.22
CA PRO A 60 -7.99 8.37 -21.93
C PRO A 60 -6.90 8.90 -20.98
N ARG A 61 -5.71 8.30 -21.06
CA ARG A 61 -4.51 8.59 -20.26
C ARG A 61 -3.89 10.00 -20.44
N THR A 62 -4.67 11.02 -20.76
CA THR A 62 -4.15 12.34 -21.17
C THR A 62 -4.52 13.50 -20.26
N ALA A 63 -5.32 13.33 -19.20
CA ALA A 63 -5.61 14.43 -18.29
C ALA A 63 -4.53 14.63 -17.22
N LEU A 64 -3.26 14.73 -17.63
CA LEU A 64 -2.27 15.49 -16.85
C LEU A 64 -2.54 16.98 -17.13
N ALA A 65 -3.66 17.49 -16.61
CA ALA A 65 -3.84 18.93 -16.46
C ALA A 65 -2.89 19.36 -15.34
N ILE A 66 -1.69 19.78 -15.73
CA ILE A 66 -0.79 20.54 -14.85
C ILE A 66 -1.52 21.85 -14.53
N SER A 67 -2.35 21.83 -13.50
CA SER A 67 -2.91 23.05 -12.93
C SER A 67 -1.86 23.65 -12.00
N GLY A 68 -1.20 24.71 -12.48
CA GLY A 68 -0.32 25.53 -11.66
C GLY A 68 0.66 26.37 -12.47
N SER A 69 0.23 27.53 -12.98
CA SER A 69 0.47 28.81 -12.30
C SER A 69 0.17 29.98 -13.23
N VAL A 70 -0.80 30.80 -12.83
CA VAL A 70 -0.83 32.22 -13.20
C VAL A 70 0.40 32.87 -12.58
N LEU A 71 1.31 33.43 -13.40
CA LEU A 71 2.12 34.62 -13.08
C LEU A 71 3.03 34.98 -14.26
N ARG A 72 2.50 35.75 -15.22
CA ARG A 72 2.89 37.14 -15.53
C ARG A 72 2.16 37.63 -16.77
#